data_AF-A0A2D6X2E7-F1
#
_entry.id   AF-A0A2D6X2E7-F1
#
_cell.length_a   1.000
_cell.length_b   1.000
_cell.length_c   1.000
_cell.angle_alpha   90.00
_cell.angle_beta   90.00
_cell.angle_gamma   90.00
#
_symmetry.space_group_name_H-M   'P 1'
#
loop_
_entity.id
_entity.type
_entity.pdbx_description
1 polymer ?
#
loop_
_entity_poly.entity_id
_entity_poly.type
_entity_poly.pdbx_seq_one_letter_code
_entity_poly.pdbx_strand_id
1 'polypeptide(L)'
;MKLLLENWREYLKEELEAPCDDILWHGSPVRFDGPVQARKAHDVGGNPEQNLEAIYATPDKNLAITLGLTEKGSDIFSDHEKGQLVLVRGEVRDGKQIYLYKLPKDTFRNTGVPSDNPEWVSEVDVQPCDIEEINVDDYLHLVRKATPEDIEFWDKHNVG
;
A
#
# COMPACT_ATOMS: atom_id res chain seq x y z
N MET A 1 -30.86 35.33 5.37
CA MET A 1 -29.67 35.00 4.55
C MET A 1 -28.62 34.20 5.34
N LYS A 2 -29.03 33.37 6.32
CA LYS A 2 -28.13 32.51 7.13
C LYS A 2 -28.33 31.03 6.76
N LEU A 3 -29.59 30.62 6.58
CA LEU A 3 -30.02 29.30 6.11
C LEU A 3 -29.44 28.86 4.75
N LEU A 4 -29.14 29.79 3.83
CA LEU A 4 -28.55 29.45 2.53
C LEU A 4 -27.05 29.11 2.61
N LEU A 5 -26.33 29.65 3.59
CA LEU A 5 -24.90 29.40 3.79
C LEU A 5 -24.63 28.14 4.60
N GLU A 6 -25.54 27.80 5.52
CA GLU A 6 -25.47 26.58 6.33
C GLU A 6 -25.71 25.34 5.46
N ASN A 7 -26.73 25.36 4.60
CA ASN A 7 -26.99 24.28 3.63
C ASN A 7 -25.86 24.12 2.60
N TRP A 8 -25.16 25.18 2.23
CA TRP A 8 -24.04 25.09 1.29
C TRP A 8 -22.81 24.45 1.91
N ARG A 9 -22.57 24.63 3.21
CA ARG A 9 -21.48 23.95 3.93
C ARG A 9 -21.75 22.47 4.12
N GLU A 10 -23.00 22.08 4.33
CA GLU A 10 -23.40 20.67 4.37
C GLU A 10 -23.30 20.02 2.98
N TYR A 11 -23.79 20.71 1.93
CA TYR A 11 -23.68 20.24 0.55
C TYR A 11 -22.21 20.07 0.09
N LEU A 12 -21.33 21.01 0.44
CA LEU A 12 -19.90 20.90 0.16
C LEU A 12 -19.21 19.82 0.99
N LYS A 13 -19.72 19.52 2.19
CA LYS A 13 -19.25 18.38 2.99
C LYS A 13 -19.66 17.05 2.36
N GLU A 14 -20.89 16.93 1.87
CA GLU A 14 -21.37 15.74 1.14
C GLU A 14 -20.63 15.52 -0.19
N GLU A 15 -20.28 16.57 -0.94
CA GLU A 15 -19.46 16.42 -2.16
C GLU A 15 -17.96 16.17 -1.86
N LEU A 16 -17.42 16.64 -0.73
CA LEU A 16 -16.05 16.34 -0.30
C LEU A 16 -15.93 14.95 0.36
N GLU A 17 -17.02 14.44 0.92
CA GLU A 17 -17.19 13.04 1.35
C GLU A 17 -17.85 12.22 0.24
N ALA A 18 -17.40 12.37 -1.01
CA ALA A 18 -17.80 11.43 -2.06
C ALA A 18 -17.51 10.00 -1.53
N PRO A 19 -18.54 9.15 -1.38
CA PRO A 19 -18.35 7.85 -0.80
C PRO A 19 -17.40 7.07 -1.71
N CYS A 20 -16.30 6.62 -1.15
CA CYS A 20 -15.39 5.75 -1.89
C CYS A 20 -16.04 4.36 -1.99
N ASP A 21 -16.89 4.23 -3.00
CA ASP A 21 -17.69 3.03 -3.24
C ASP A 21 -16.83 1.87 -3.76
N ASP A 22 -15.76 2.15 -4.53
CA ASP A 22 -14.75 1.19 -4.97
C ASP A 22 -13.35 1.68 -4.54
N ILE A 23 -12.74 0.94 -3.61
CA ILE A 23 -11.50 1.34 -2.94
C ILE A 23 -10.33 0.43 -3.24
N LEU A 24 -9.15 1.02 -3.14
CA LEU A 24 -7.88 0.31 -3.00
C LEU A 24 -7.18 0.75 -1.71
N TRP A 25 -6.28 -0.10 -1.25
CA TRP A 25 -5.51 0.11 -0.03
C TRP A 25 -4.04 0.38 -0.36
N HIS A 26 -3.48 1.40 0.28
CA HIS A 26 -2.07 1.73 0.23
C HIS A 26 -1.49 1.78 1.65
N GLY A 27 -0.47 0.97 1.94
CA GLY A 27 0.24 1.00 3.22
C GLY A 27 1.50 1.86 3.14
N SER A 28 1.74 2.66 4.16
CA SER A 28 2.92 3.52 4.23
C SER A 28 3.50 3.55 5.65
N PRO A 29 4.85 3.52 5.80
CA PRO A 29 5.51 3.71 7.08
C PRO A 29 5.48 5.17 7.57
N VAL A 30 5.01 6.12 6.74
CA VAL A 30 4.99 7.56 7.03
C VAL A 30 3.60 8.15 6.78
N ARG A 31 3.24 9.14 7.59
CA ARG A 31 2.03 9.91 7.41
C ARG A 31 2.24 10.98 6.35
N PHE A 32 1.36 11.03 5.37
CA PHE A 32 1.20 12.16 4.45
C PHE A 32 0.18 13.16 5.00
N ASP A 33 0.58 14.43 5.07
CA ASP A 33 -0.29 15.55 5.40
C ASP A 33 -0.88 16.13 4.11
N GLY A 34 -1.77 15.37 3.46
CA GLY A 34 -2.38 15.72 2.17
C GLY A 34 -2.55 14.52 1.24
N PRO A 35 -2.63 14.75 -0.09
CA PRO A 35 -2.67 13.69 -1.07
C PRO A 35 -1.48 12.73 -0.93
N VAL A 36 -1.74 11.44 -1.15
CA VAL A 36 -0.67 10.46 -1.37
C VAL A 36 -0.01 10.81 -2.69
N GLN A 37 1.30 10.95 -2.69
CA GLN A 37 2.04 11.43 -3.85
C GLN A 37 2.53 10.27 -4.71
N ALA A 38 2.37 10.40 -6.04
CA ALA A 38 3.03 9.51 -6.97
C ALA A 38 4.55 9.68 -6.85
N ARG A 39 5.25 8.60 -6.51
CA ARG A 39 6.70 8.61 -6.29
C ARG A 39 7.30 7.35 -6.86
N LYS A 40 8.57 7.42 -7.24
CA LYS A 40 9.29 6.24 -7.68
C LYS A 40 9.39 5.22 -6.55
N ALA A 41 8.86 4.02 -6.77
CA ALA A 41 9.01 2.91 -5.83
C ALA A 41 10.48 2.56 -5.63
N HIS A 42 10.86 2.19 -4.42
CA HIS A 42 12.18 1.62 -4.16
C HIS A 42 12.07 0.09 -4.25
N ASP A 43 11.85 -0.41 -5.46
CA ASP A 43 11.94 -1.84 -5.73
C ASP A 43 13.40 -2.25 -6.00
N VAL A 44 13.85 -3.28 -5.28
CA VAL A 44 15.20 -3.84 -5.37
C VAL A 44 15.30 -4.87 -6.50
N GLY A 45 14.18 -5.45 -6.94
CA GLY A 45 14.11 -6.48 -7.99
C GLY A 45 14.38 -5.95 -9.41
N GLY A 46 14.40 -4.64 -9.61
CA GLY A 46 14.83 -4.01 -10.86
C GLY A 46 13.85 -4.16 -12.02
N ASN A 47 12.62 -4.64 -11.79
CA ASN A 47 11.61 -4.75 -12.83
C ASN A 47 11.10 -3.35 -13.23
N PRO A 48 11.22 -2.94 -14.52
CA PRO A 48 10.78 -1.62 -14.96
C PRO A 48 9.29 -1.32 -14.70
N GLU A 49 8.44 -2.35 -14.67
CA GLU A 49 7.00 -2.20 -14.42
C GLU A 49 6.65 -2.05 -12.92
N GLN A 50 7.57 -2.44 -12.03
CA GLN A 50 7.43 -2.34 -10.56
C GLN A 50 8.21 -1.16 -9.97
N ASN A 51 8.79 -0.33 -10.84
CA ASN A 51 9.60 0.82 -10.47
C ASN A 51 9.11 2.11 -11.16
N LEU A 52 7.78 2.22 -11.28
CA LEU A 52 7.11 3.38 -11.84
C LEU A 52 7.11 4.54 -10.84
N GLU A 53 7.02 5.76 -11.37
CA GLU A 53 6.68 6.94 -10.58
C GLU A 53 5.17 6.96 -10.35
N ALA A 54 4.71 6.18 -9.38
CA ALA A 54 3.30 5.92 -9.16
C ALA A 54 3.00 5.62 -7.68
N ILE A 55 1.72 5.74 -7.33
CA ILE A 55 1.17 5.20 -6.09
C ILE A 55 0.78 3.75 -6.35
N TYR A 56 1.30 2.85 -5.54
CA TYR A 56 0.98 1.43 -5.60
C TYR A 56 -0.11 1.10 -4.57
N ALA A 57 -1.14 0.39 -4.99
CA ALA A 57 -2.26 0.00 -4.14
C ALA A 57 -2.80 -1.39 -4.51
N THR A 58 -3.58 -1.98 -3.62
CA THR A 58 -4.13 -3.33 -3.77
C THR A 58 -5.56 -3.39 -3.23
N PRO A 59 -6.45 -4.24 -3.78
CA PRO A 59 -7.75 -4.51 -3.16
C PRO A 59 -7.63 -5.27 -1.83
N ASP A 60 -6.51 -5.95 -1.57
CA ASP A 60 -6.27 -6.70 -0.33
C ASP A 60 -5.69 -5.80 0.77
N LYS A 61 -6.51 -5.53 1.79
CA LYS A 61 -6.13 -4.74 2.96
C LYS A 61 -4.92 -5.32 3.70
N ASN A 62 -4.83 -6.64 3.85
CA ASN A 62 -3.74 -7.28 4.57
C ASN A 62 -2.44 -7.16 3.79
N LEU A 63 -2.48 -7.35 2.47
CA LEU A 63 -1.32 -7.12 1.62
C LEU A 63 -0.84 -5.65 1.74
N ALA A 64 -1.75 -4.68 1.67
CA ALA A 64 -1.38 -3.27 1.87
C ALA A 64 -0.72 -3.02 3.23
N ILE A 65 -1.26 -3.62 4.30
CA ILE A 65 -0.64 -3.56 5.63
C ILE A 65 0.78 -4.13 5.57
N THR A 66 0.99 -5.34 5.02
CA THR A 66 2.31 -5.97 4.98
C THR A 66 3.39 -5.14 4.30
N LEU A 67 3.04 -4.43 3.22
CA LEU A 67 3.95 -3.53 2.51
C LEU A 67 4.38 -2.31 3.36
N GLY A 68 3.59 -1.95 4.38
CA GLY A 68 3.95 -0.93 5.37
C GLY A 68 4.78 -1.46 6.55
N LEU A 69 4.75 -2.77 6.84
CA LEU A 69 5.36 -3.35 8.05
C LEU A 69 6.89 -3.41 8.01
N THR A 70 7.51 -3.40 6.83
CA THR A 70 8.96 -3.56 6.69
C THR A 70 9.70 -2.22 6.59
N GLU A 71 10.93 -2.19 7.09
CA GLU A 71 11.81 -1.03 6.91
C GLU A 71 12.19 -0.83 5.44
N LYS A 72 12.43 0.43 5.07
CA LYS A 72 12.85 0.78 3.71
C LYS A 72 14.15 0.04 3.34
N GLY A 73 14.19 -0.54 2.16
CA GLY A 73 15.34 -1.31 1.66
C GLY A 73 15.35 -2.77 2.11
N SER A 74 14.23 -3.28 2.64
CA SER A 74 14.04 -4.71 2.89
C SER A 74 13.76 -5.46 1.59
N ASP A 75 14.31 -6.67 1.48
CA ASP A 75 14.03 -7.60 0.39
C ASP A 75 12.87 -8.51 0.83
N ILE A 76 11.76 -8.44 0.10
CA ILE A 76 10.50 -9.12 0.44
C ILE A 76 9.88 -9.80 -0.77
N PHE A 77 9.11 -10.87 -0.52
CA PHE A 77 8.18 -11.41 -1.50
C PHE A 77 6.92 -11.96 -0.82
N SER A 78 5.86 -12.15 -1.59
CA SER A 78 4.58 -12.69 -1.10
C SER A 78 4.57 -14.22 -1.16
N ASP A 79 4.32 -14.87 -0.02
CA ASP A 79 3.97 -16.29 0.07
C ASP A 79 2.44 -16.40 0.04
N HIS A 80 1.90 -16.59 -1.17
CA HIS A 80 0.45 -16.64 -1.42
C HIS A 80 -0.23 -17.85 -0.78
N GLU A 81 0.48 -18.97 -0.59
CA GLU A 81 -0.08 -20.15 0.07
C GLU A 81 -0.34 -19.91 1.55
N LYS A 82 0.55 -19.16 2.21
CA LYS A 82 0.42 -18.82 3.63
C LYS A 82 -0.25 -17.47 3.89
N GLY A 83 -0.46 -16.66 2.85
CA GLY A 83 -0.96 -15.29 3.00
C GLY A 83 -0.02 -14.41 3.81
N GLN A 84 1.30 -14.64 3.69
CA GLN A 84 2.32 -13.94 4.46
C GLN A 84 3.33 -13.25 3.55
N LEU A 85 3.87 -12.13 4.01
CA LEU A 85 5.07 -11.54 3.44
C LEU A 85 6.29 -12.26 4.00
N VAL A 86 7.22 -12.64 3.13
CA VAL A 86 8.49 -13.24 3.48
C VAL A 86 9.57 -12.18 3.45
N LEU A 87 10.19 -11.93 4.61
CA LEU A 87 11.30 -11.00 4.76
C LEU A 87 12.64 -11.74 4.58
N VAL A 88 13.25 -11.56 3.41
CA VAL A 88 14.54 -12.17 3.03
C VAL A 88 15.69 -11.41 3.67
N ARG A 89 15.69 -10.07 3.54
CA ARG A 89 16.68 -9.17 4.17
C ARG A 89 15.99 -7.93 4.70
N GLY A 90 16.53 -7.34 5.76
CA GLY A 90 15.97 -6.16 6.41
C GLY A 90 15.20 -6.47 7.70
N GLU A 91 14.42 -5.50 8.14
CA GLU A 91 13.79 -5.49 9.46
C GLU A 91 12.31 -5.13 9.37
N VAL A 92 11.53 -5.64 10.32
CA VAL A 92 10.16 -5.19 10.56
C VAL A 92 10.17 -3.98 11.49
N ARG A 93 9.13 -3.16 11.40
CA ARG A 93 8.99 -1.90 12.15
C ARG A 93 8.42 -2.11 13.55
N ASP A 94 8.95 -3.08 14.29
CA ASP A 94 8.44 -3.47 15.63
C ASP A 94 8.29 -2.26 16.56
N GLY A 95 7.16 -2.20 17.26
CA GLY A 95 6.81 -1.10 18.17
C GLY A 95 6.52 0.25 17.50
N LYS A 96 6.40 0.30 16.17
CA LYS A 96 6.06 1.51 15.40
C LYS A 96 4.63 1.46 14.88
N GLN A 97 4.22 2.59 14.31
CA GLN A 97 2.97 2.71 13.58
C GLN A 97 3.23 2.77 12.08
N ILE A 98 2.22 2.34 11.33
CA ILE A 98 2.08 2.56 9.89
C ILE A 98 0.73 3.23 9.61
N TYR A 99 0.59 3.73 8.40
CA TYR A 99 -0.61 4.42 7.93
C TYR A 99 -1.18 3.67 6.75
N LEU A 100 -2.46 3.36 6.84
CA LEU A 100 -3.20 2.63 5.83
C LEU A 100 -4.23 3.56 5.21
N TYR A 101 -4.04 3.83 3.92
CA TYR A 101 -4.83 4.77 3.15
C TYR A 101 -5.90 4.04 2.36
N LYS A 102 -7.15 4.50 2.49
CA LYS A 102 -8.26 4.15 1.58
C LYS A 102 -8.23 5.12 0.42
N LEU A 103 -7.97 4.60 -0.78
CA LEU A 103 -7.85 5.40 -1.99
C LEU A 103 -9.03 5.10 -2.93
N PRO A 104 -9.61 6.12 -3.59
CA PRO A 104 -10.58 5.88 -4.64
C PRO A 104 -9.87 5.21 -5.82
N LYS A 105 -10.50 4.19 -6.39
CA LYS A 105 -9.90 3.38 -7.46
C LYS A 105 -9.98 4.01 -8.84
N ASP A 106 -10.77 5.06 -9.01
CA ASP A 106 -11.04 5.74 -10.29
C ASP A 106 -9.77 6.26 -10.98
N THR A 107 -8.74 6.66 -10.23
CA THR A 107 -7.45 7.10 -10.78
C THR A 107 -6.44 5.97 -11.00
N PHE A 108 -6.79 4.73 -10.64
CA PHE A 108 -5.88 3.59 -10.71
C PHE A 108 -6.13 2.73 -11.95
N ARG A 109 -5.04 2.28 -12.56
CA ARG A 109 -5.05 1.20 -13.55
C ARG A 109 -4.46 -0.06 -12.94
N ASN A 110 -5.02 -1.21 -13.30
CA ASN A 110 -4.40 -2.49 -13.03
C ASN A 110 -3.09 -2.60 -13.83
N THR A 111 -2.02 -3.13 -13.24
CA THR A 111 -0.73 -3.30 -13.95
C THR A 111 -0.79 -4.38 -15.02
N GLY A 112 -1.83 -5.23 -15.03
CA GLY A 112 -1.99 -6.32 -15.98
C GLY A 112 -1.10 -7.52 -15.67
N VAL A 113 -0.31 -7.48 -14.59
CA VAL A 113 0.51 -8.59 -14.11
C VAL A 113 -0.44 -9.68 -13.59
N PRO A 114 -0.48 -10.87 -14.23
CA PRO A 114 -1.33 -11.96 -13.75
C PRO A 114 -0.88 -12.38 -12.35
N SER A 115 -1.72 -12.10 -11.36
CA SER A 115 -1.47 -12.36 -9.95
C SER A 115 -2.80 -12.55 -9.25
N ASP A 116 -2.83 -13.46 -8.26
CA ASP A 116 -3.98 -13.61 -7.36
C ASP A 116 -4.23 -12.32 -6.55
N ASN A 117 -3.20 -11.49 -6.42
CA ASN A 117 -3.26 -10.15 -5.83
C ASN A 117 -2.84 -9.12 -6.89
N PRO A 118 -3.79 -8.62 -7.69
CA PRO A 118 -3.48 -7.66 -8.74
C PRO A 118 -2.96 -6.36 -8.14
N GLU A 119 -1.83 -5.89 -8.68
CA GLU A 119 -1.25 -4.61 -8.34
C GLU A 119 -1.93 -3.49 -9.15
N TRP A 120 -2.21 -2.38 -8.48
CA TRP A 120 -2.82 -1.21 -9.08
C TRP A 120 -1.91 0.00 -8.92
N VAL A 121 -1.84 0.81 -9.96
CA VAL A 121 -0.99 2.00 -9.98
C VAL A 121 -1.77 3.25 -10.37
N SER A 122 -1.50 4.35 -9.69
CA SER A 122 -1.91 5.71 -10.06
C SER A 122 -0.67 6.55 -10.31
N GLU A 123 -0.53 7.12 -11.51
CA GLU A 123 0.59 8.00 -11.88
C GLU A 123 0.35 9.47 -11.50
N VAL A 124 -0.76 9.75 -10.81
CA VAL A 124 -1.12 11.06 -10.27
C VAL A 124 -1.29 11.00 -8.76
N ASP A 125 -1.13 12.14 -8.10
CA ASP A 125 -1.41 12.30 -6.67
C ASP A 125 -2.89 12.01 -6.38
N VAL A 126 -3.17 11.32 -5.29
CA VAL A 126 -4.52 10.87 -4.92
C VAL A 126 -4.89 11.33 -3.53
N GLN A 127 -6.05 11.97 -3.41
CA GLN A 127 -6.61 12.32 -2.10
C GLN A 127 -7.19 11.06 -1.45
N PRO A 128 -6.71 10.64 -0.27
CA PRO A 128 -7.30 9.51 0.43
C PRO A 128 -8.70 9.85 0.95
N CYS A 129 -9.57 8.83 0.90
CA CYS A 129 -10.90 8.85 1.49
C CYS A 129 -10.84 8.79 3.02
N ASP A 130 -9.89 8.01 3.53
CA ASP A 130 -9.69 7.76 4.95
C ASP A 130 -8.25 7.31 5.20
N ILE A 131 -7.78 7.48 6.43
CA ILE A 131 -6.45 7.11 6.88
C ILE A 131 -6.58 6.40 8.24
N GLU A 132 -6.21 5.13 8.27
CA GLU A 132 -6.14 4.34 9.49
C GLU A 132 -4.70 4.32 10.01
N GLU A 133 -4.52 4.62 11.29
CA GLU A 133 -3.25 4.42 11.99
C GLU A 133 -3.23 3.01 12.57
N ILE A 134 -2.19 2.24 12.23
CA ILE A 134 -2.10 0.82 12.56
C ILE A 134 -0.84 0.60 13.40
N ASN A 135 -0.97 -0.11 14.53
CA ASN A 135 0.18 -0.58 15.29
C ASN A 135 0.77 -1.81 14.59
N VAL A 136 2.08 -1.78 14.32
CA VAL A 136 2.77 -2.89 13.64
C VAL A 136 2.62 -4.21 14.39
N ASP A 137 2.71 -4.15 15.72
CA ASP A 137 2.71 -5.32 16.60
C ASP A 137 1.44 -6.18 16.47
N ASP A 138 0.29 -5.56 16.15
CA ASP A 138 -0.98 -6.25 15.95
C ASP A 138 -0.99 -7.12 14.67
N TYR A 139 -0.06 -6.86 13.75
CA TYR A 139 -0.03 -7.44 12.41
C TYR A 139 1.25 -8.22 12.09
N LEU A 140 2.14 -8.42 13.06
CA LEU A 140 3.39 -9.18 12.85
C LEU A 140 3.17 -10.62 12.39
N HIS A 141 2.01 -11.21 12.65
CA HIS A 141 1.63 -12.52 12.14
C HIS A 141 1.53 -12.59 10.60
N LEU A 142 1.42 -11.45 9.92
CA LEU A 142 1.39 -11.36 8.46
C LEU A 142 2.80 -11.38 7.84
N VAL A 143 3.87 -11.30 8.63
CA VAL A 143 5.25 -11.33 8.14
C VAL A 143 6.01 -12.46 8.80
N ARG A 144 6.83 -13.17 8.03
CA ARG A 144 7.78 -14.15 8.57
C ARG A 144 9.17 -13.92 7.99
N LYS A 145 10.18 -14.32 8.74
CA LYS A 145 11.55 -14.40 8.21
C LYS A 145 11.64 -15.51 7.16
N ALA A 146 12.49 -15.30 6.16
CA ALA A 146 12.80 -16.30 5.15
C ALA A 146 13.42 -17.56 5.79
N THR A 147 12.98 -18.71 5.31
CA THR A 147 13.60 -20.02 5.52
C THR A 147 14.75 -20.22 4.54
N PRO A 148 15.63 -21.22 4.73
CA PRO A 148 16.67 -21.55 3.76
C PRO A 148 16.12 -21.78 2.34
N GLU A 149 14.94 -22.39 2.21
CA GLU A 149 14.28 -22.65 0.94
C GLU A 149 13.78 -21.36 0.27
N ASP A 150 13.26 -20.40 1.03
CA ASP A 150 12.87 -19.09 0.52
C ASP A 150 14.08 -18.31 -0.01
N ILE A 151 15.22 -18.43 0.67
CA ILE A 151 16.47 -17.78 0.26
C ILE A 151 16.97 -18.41 -1.05
N GLU A 152 16.98 -19.73 -1.16
CA GLU A 152 17.35 -20.42 -2.41
C GLU A 152 16.42 -20.03 -3.57
N PHE A 153 15.10 -19.94 -3.30
CA PHE A 153 14.14 -19.45 -4.29
C PHE A 153 14.45 -18.02 -4.72
N TRP A 154 14.69 -17.11 -3.76
CA TRP A 154 15.04 -15.71 -4.03
C TRP A 154 16.32 -15.59 -4.87
N ASP A 155 17.39 -16.26 -4.46
CA ASP A 155 18.69 -16.28 -5.13
C ASP A 155 18.65 -16.98 -6.50
N LYS A 156 17.55 -17.62 -6.89
CA LYS A 156 17.39 -18.17 -8.25
C LYS A 156 16.67 -17.21 -9.19
N HIS A 157 15.82 -16.33 -8.66
CA HIS A 157 14.88 -15.53 -9.45
C HIS A 157 15.14 -14.02 -9.39
N ASN A 158 15.87 -13.53 -8.39
CA ASN A 158 16.10 -12.10 -8.15
C ASN A 158 17.59 -11.72 -8.14
N VAL A 159 18.46 -12.54 -8.75
CA VAL A 159 19.87 -12.17 -8.94
C VAL A 159 19.96 -11.22 -10.13
N GLY A 160 20.20 -9.94 -9.82
CA GLY A 160 20.77 -8.98 -10.77
C GLY A 160 22.26 -9.19 -10.98
#